data_AF-A0A370GMF8-F1
#
_entry.id   AF-A0A370GMF8-F1
#
_cell.length_a   1.000
_cell.length_b   1.000
_cell.length_c   1.000
_cell.angle_alpha   90.00
_cell.angle_beta   90.00
_cell.angle_gamma   90.00
#
_symmetry.space_group_name_H-M   'P 1'
#
loop_
_entity.id
_entity.type
_entity.pdbx_description
1 polymer ?
#
loop_
_entity_poly.entity_id
_entity_poly.type
_entity_poly.pdbx_seq_one_letter_code
_entity_poly.pdbx_strand_id
1 'polypeptide(L)'
;MDTHSTWKFQVCTWFFQVAGYSGDVPRRSYDHYCAASRALDVVGDRWSLLVIRELCSGPRRYSDLFADLPGISTDVLAARLRDLERDGVLTRHRAGPRGATAAYELTPEGAALRPVLEALSAWGTPLLGERRATDAVRAHWFALPLGRAIARRIEAGTVTVTIGETVFHVVVDDTGIAHRDGPAPDPDMELRLDMATATAVATGTRSLADVVPDADWPARESPTPAAR
;
A
#
# COMPACT_ATOMS: atom_id res chain seq x y z
N MET A 1 70.44 -18.69 -42.52
CA MET A 1 69.88 -19.97 -42.05
C MET A 1 70.15 -20.03 -40.55
N ASP A 2 69.11 -20.40 -39.80
CA ASP A 2 69.04 -20.49 -38.33
C ASP A 2 68.92 -19.11 -37.62
N THR A 3 68.03 -18.88 -36.65
CA THR A 3 67.27 -19.79 -35.78
C THR A 3 66.05 -19.06 -35.17
N HIS A 4 65.06 -19.87 -34.78
CA HIS A 4 63.78 -19.57 -34.15
C HIS A 4 63.77 -18.49 -33.04
N SER A 5 62.82 -17.56 -33.11
CA SER A 5 62.32 -16.79 -31.95
C SER A 5 60.84 -17.10 -31.73
N THR A 6 60.59 -17.82 -30.64
CA THR A 6 59.30 -18.24 -30.12
C THR A 6 58.50 -17.07 -29.54
N TRP A 7 57.28 -16.85 -30.04
CA TRP A 7 56.33 -15.88 -29.48
C TRP A 7 55.64 -16.49 -28.26
N LYS A 8 55.87 -15.91 -27.08
CA LYS A 8 55.16 -16.25 -25.84
C LYS A 8 53.76 -15.62 -25.85
N PHE A 9 52.75 -16.45 -25.60
CA PHE A 9 51.39 -16.09 -25.24
C PHE A 9 51.38 -15.15 -24.02
N GLN A 10 50.56 -14.10 -24.06
CA GLN A 10 50.08 -13.43 -22.86
C GLN A 10 48.58 -13.19 -23.00
N VAL A 11 47.81 -14.09 -22.38
CA VAL A 11 46.37 -13.97 -22.17
C VAL A 11 46.18 -13.00 -21.00
N CYS A 12 45.61 -11.83 -21.26
CA CYS A 12 45.17 -10.90 -20.21
C CYS A 12 43.90 -11.45 -19.56
N THR A 13 44.05 -12.27 -18.52
CA THR A 13 42.96 -12.64 -17.62
C THR A 13 42.59 -11.41 -16.80
N TRP A 14 41.50 -10.76 -17.19
CA TRP A 14 40.82 -9.75 -16.38
C TRP A 14 40.29 -10.42 -15.10
N PHE A 15 41.02 -10.29 -14.00
CA PHE A 15 40.50 -10.51 -12.66
C PHE A 15 39.48 -9.40 -12.36
N PHE A 16 38.20 -9.66 -12.67
CA PHE A 16 37.09 -8.92 -12.11
C PHE A 16 37.03 -9.21 -10.60
N GLN A 17 37.72 -8.39 -9.83
CA GLN A 17 37.57 -8.35 -8.38
C GLN A 17 36.21 -7.72 -8.08
N VAL A 18 35.21 -8.56 -7.83
CA VAL A 18 33.91 -8.15 -7.28
C VAL A 18 34.15 -7.70 -5.84
N ALA A 19 34.54 -6.44 -5.67
CA ALA A 19 34.43 -5.77 -4.40
C ALA A 19 32.95 -5.62 -4.08
N GLY A 20 32.48 -6.39 -3.09
CA GLY A 20 31.14 -6.24 -2.53
C GLY A 20 30.98 -4.85 -1.97
N TYR A 21 30.31 -3.98 -2.73
CA TYR A 21 29.83 -2.69 -2.23
C TYR A 21 28.60 -2.95 -1.35
N SER A 22 28.83 -3.39 -0.11
CA SER A 22 27.84 -3.22 0.96
C SER A 22 27.99 -1.80 1.52
N GLY A 23 27.90 -0.82 0.63
CA GLY A 23 27.82 0.58 1.00
C GLY A 23 26.35 0.88 1.22
N ASP A 24 25.92 0.91 2.47
CA ASP A 24 24.65 1.51 2.85
C ASP A 24 24.74 2.98 2.38
N VAL A 25 24.16 3.27 1.22
CA VAL A 25 24.19 4.63 0.67
C VAL A 25 23.42 5.49 1.67
N PRO A 26 24.05 6.52 2.28
CA PRO A 26 23.39 7.33 3.29
C PRO A 26 22.06 7.83 2.70
N ARG A 27 20.95 7.58 3.40
CA ARG A 27 19.65 8.11 2.98
C ARG A 27 19.78 9.63 2.87
N ARG A 28 19.20 10.17 1.81
CA ARG A 28 19.09 11.63 1.67
C ARG A 28 18.21 12.11 2.80
N SER A 29 18.78 12.92 3.69
CA SER A 29 18.00 13.71 4.65
C SER A 29 17.88 15.12 4.10
N TYR A 30 16.76 15.76 4.42
CA TYR A 30 16.60 17.20 4.19
C TYR A 30 17.33 18.05 5.23
N ASP A 31 17.81 17.46 6.35
CA ASP A 31 18.48 18.16 7.45
C ASP A 31 17.67 19.32 8.08
N HIS A 32 16.35 19.33 7.90
CA HIS A 32 15.48 20.33 8.50
C HIS A 32 14.96 19.88 9.87
N TYR A 33 14.88 20.82 10.82
CA TYR A 33 14.22 20.62 12.10
C TYR A 33 12.70 20.89 11.97
N CYS A 34 12.00 20.05 11.21
CA CYS A 34 10.54 20.05 11.17
C CYS A 34 9.97 18.64 11.00
N ALA A 35 8.79 18.40 11.58
CA ALA A 35 8.18 17.07 11.58
C ALA A 35 7.91 16.54 10.17
N ALA A 36 7.46 17.40 9.25
CA ALA A 36 7.19 17.01 7.86
C ALA A 36 8.46 16.53 7.14
N SER A 37 9.57 17.24 7.31
CA SER A 37 10.86 16.84 6.76
C SER A 37 11.31 15.49 7.28
N ARG A 38 11.19 15.26 8.61
CA ARG A 38 11.55 13.99 9.23
C ARG A 38 10.67 12.83 8.75
N ALA A 39 9.39 13.07 8.52
CA ALA A 39 8.50 12.09 7.91
C ALA A 39 8.94 11.79 6.45
N LEU A 40 9.28 12.81 5.67
CA LEU A 40 9.75 12.64 4.29
C LEU A 40 11.11 11.95 4.20
N ASP A 41 11.95 12.07 5.23
CA ASP A 41 13.19 11.28 5.36
C ASP A 41 12.92 9.79 5.54
N VAL A 42 11.69 9.35 5.83
CA VAL A 42 11.26 7.94 5.96
C VAL A 42 10.40 7.51 4.77
N VAL A 43 9.33 8.27 4.46
CA VAL A 43 8.31 7.87 3.47
C VAL A 43 8.28 8.72 2.20
N GLY A 44 9.19 9.68 2.06
CA GLY A 44 9.16 10.68 0.97
C GLY A 44 9.61 10.16 -0.40
N ASP A 45 10.10 8.92 -0.49
CA ASP A 45 10.38 8.33 -1.79
C ASP A 45 9.09 7.87 -2.51
N ARG A 46 9.20 7.69 -3.83
CA ARG A 46 8.08 7.39 -4.72
C ARG A 46 7.26 6.14 -4.34
N TRP A 47 7.87 5.12 -3.72
CA TRP A 47 7.26 3.81 -3.55
C TRP A 47 6.86 3.50 -2.10
N SER A 48 7.44 4.14 -1.09
CA SER A 48 7.17 3.82 0.32
C SER A 48 5.68 3.87 0.68
N LEU A 49 5.00 4.99 0.38
CA LEU A 49 3.57 5.10 0.66
C LEU A 49 2.71 4.12 -0.16
N LEU A 50 3.16 3.71 -1.34
CA LEU A 50 2.45 2.68 -2.13
C LEU A 50 2.64 1.28 -1.53
N VAL A 51 3.83 0.96 -1.00
CA VAL A 51 4.05 -0.28 -0.26
C VAL A 51 3.19 -0.30 1.00
N ILE A 52 3.14 0.79 1.75
CA ILE A 52 2.30 0.92 2.95
C ILE A 52 0.81 0.77 2.60
N ARG A 53 0.36 1.34 1.47
CA ARG A 53 -1.02 1.16 0.98
C ARG A 53 -1.35 -0.31 0.78
N GLU A 54 -0.48 -1.11 0.15
CA GLU A 54 -0.74 -2.54 -0.06
C GLU A 54 -0.76 -3.34 1.25
N LEU A 55 -0.02 -2.89 2.28
CA LEU A 55 0.03 -3.55 3.58
C LEU A 55 -1.09 -3.12 4.54
N CYS A 56 -1.89 -2.10 4.20
CA CYS A 56 -3.02 -1.67 5.03
C CYS A 56 -4.11 -2.75 5.16
N SER A 57 -4.27 -3.62 4.15
CA SER A 57 -5.19 -4.76 4.19
C SER A 57 -4.71 -5.93 5.05
N GLY A 58 -3.45 -5.94 5.47
CA GLY A 58 -2.84 -7.03 6.23
C GLY A 58 -1.52 -7.53 5.64
N PRO A 59 -0.97 -8.63 6.18
CA PRO A 59 0.33 -9.16 5.78
C PRO A 59 0.37 -9.61 4.32
N ARG A 60 1.43 -9.24 3.59
CA ARG A 60 1.62 -9.61 2.17
C ARG A 60 2.97 -10.26 1.94
N ARG A 61 3.04 -11.23 1.02
CA ARG A 61 4.33 -11.79 0.57
C ARG A 61 5.00 -10.83 -0.40
N TYR A 62 6.31 -10.99 -0.59
CA TYR A 62 7.05 -10.24 -1.59
C TYR A 62 6.44 -10.35 -3.00
N SER A 63 6.03 -11.57 -3.40
CA SER A 63 5.42 -11.83 -4.72
C SER A 63 4.12 -11.05 -4.91
N ASP A 64 3.32 -10.95 -3.85
CA ASP A 64 2.01 -10.32 -3.89
C ASP A 64 2.19 -8.80 -4.00
N LEU A 65 3.09 -8.23 -3.18
CA LEU A 65 3.49 -6.83 -3.27
C LEU A 65 4.04 -6.47 -4.66
N PHE A 66 4.88 -7.32 -5.23
CA PHE A 66 5.44 -7.09 -6.57
C PHE A 66 4.36 -7.12 -7.67
N ALA A 67 3.37 -8.01 -7.57
CA ALA A 67 2.27 -8.11 -8.51
C ALA A 67 1.28 -6.93 -8.42
N ASP A 68 1.12 -6.37 -7.21
CA ASP A 68 0.22 -5.25 -6.92
C ASP A 68 0.89 -3.87 -7.02
N LEU A 69 2.19 -3.80 -7.33
CA LEU A 69 2.93 -2.55 -7.56
C LEU A 69 3.49 -2.48 -8.99
N PRO A 70 2.63 -2.38 -10.02
CA PRO A 70 3.06 -2.36 -11.41
C PRO A 70 4.03 -1.21 -11.68
N GLY A 71 5.18 -1.53 -12.28
CA GLY A 71 6.24 -0.58 -12.61
C GLY A 71 7.36 -0.47 -11.57
N ILE A 72 7.25 -1.13 -10.41
CA ILE A 72 8.38 -1.27 -9.49
C ILE A 72 9.36 -2.33 -10.01
N SER A 73 10.67 -2.10 -9.86
CA SER A 73 11.67 -3.16 -10.09
C SER A 73 11.87 -3.99 -8.83
N THR A 74 12.39 -5.21 -8.99
CA THR A 74 12.69 -6.09 -7.85
C THR A 74 13.68 -5.46 -6.88
N ASP A 75 14.72 -4.81 -7.40
CA ASP A 75 15.76 -4.19 -6.58
C ASP A 75 15.21 -3.00 -5.80
N VAL A 76 14.31 -2.21 -6.41
CA VAL A 76 13.65 -1.09 -5.74
C VAL A 76 12.69 -1.60 -4.66
N LEU A 77 11.88 -2.61 -4.93
CA LEU A 77 10.98 -3.19 -3.92
C LEU A 77 11.78 -3.76 -2.74
N ALA A 78 12.83 -4.52 -3.01
CA ALA A 78 13.69 -5.09 -1.97
C ALA A 78 14.39 -4.00 -1.14
N ALA A 79 14.90 -2.94 -1.78
CA ALA A 79 15.47 -1.80 -1.07
C ALA A 79 14.44 -1.11 -0.17
N ARG A 80 13.21 -0.90 -0.65
CA ARG A 80 12.15 -0.24 0.13
C ARG A 80 11.67 -1.05 1.31
N LEU A 81 11.51 -2.35 1.15
CA LEU A 81 11.13 -3.21 2.26
C LEU A 81 12.20 -3.21 3.36
N ARG A 82 13.49 -3.24 2.99
CA ARG A 82 14.61 -3.11 3.95
C ARG A 82 14.62 -1.75 4.65
N ASP A 83 14.42 -0.67 3.90
CA ASP A 83 14.39 0.68 4.48
C ASP A 83 13.23 0.83 5.48
N LEU A 84 12.01 0.45 5.09
CA LEU A 84 10.83 0.54 5.93
C LEU A 84 10.91 -0.39 7.15
N GLU A 85 11.57 -1.54 7.03
CA GLU A 85 11.86 -2.43 8.17
C GLU A 85 12.85 -1.79 9.14
N ARG A 86 13.96 -1.22 8.63
CA ARG A 86 14.96 -0.51 9.44
C ARG A 86 14.33 0.68 10.18
N ASP A 87 13.45 1.40 9.50
CA ASP A 87 12.81 2.62 10.03
C ASP A 87 11.59 2.28 10.92
N GLY A 88 11.32 1.00 11.19
CA GLY A 88 10.27 0.56 12.13
C GLY A 88 8.84 0.65 11.60
N VAL A 89 8.65 0.94 10.31
CA VAL A 89 7.33 1.09 9.66
C VAL A 89 6.68 -0.27 9.40
N LEU A 90 7.48 -1.28 9.08
CA LEU A 90 7.00 -2.64 8.86
C LEU A 90 7.90 -3.66 9.57
N THR A 91 7.38 -4.87 9.72
CA THR A 91 8.15 -6.03 10.18
C THR A 91 8.06 -7.17 9.18
N ARG A 92 9.12 -7.99 9.13
CA ARG A 92 9.17 -9.20 8.32
C ARG A 92 9.06 -10.42 9.23
N HIS A 93 8.03 -11.23 9.04
CA HIS A 93 7.86 -12.49 9.77
C HIS A 93 7.68 -13.67 8.82
N ARG A 94 7.89 -14.90 9.32
CA ARG A 94 7.66 -16.13 8.53
C ARG A 94 6.19 -16.51 8.64
N ALA A 95 5.50 -16.64 7.49
CA ALA A 95 4.09 -17.01 7.42
C ALA A 95 3.88 -18.33 6.66
N GLY A 96 2.75 -19.00 6.95
CA GLY A 96 2.29 -20.22 6.28
C GLY A 96 2.65 -21.54 6.97
N PRO A 97 2.11 -22.69 6.49
CA PRO A 97 2.37 -24.00 7.09
C PRO A 97 3.87 -24.30 6.96
N ARG A 98 4.60 -24.26 8.08
CA ARG A 98 6.07 -24.39 8.21
C ARG A 98 6.92 -23.11 8.05
N GLY A 99 6.32 -21.92 8.02
CA GLY A 99 7.08 -20.66 7.96
C GLY A 99 7.93 -20.51 6.69
N ALA A 100 7.47 -21.09 5.58
CA ALA A 100 8.25 -21.24 4.36
C ALA A 100 8.39 -19.94 3.55
N THR A 101 7.58 -18.91 3.83
CA THR A 101 7.64 -17.65 3.07
C THR A 101 7.60 -16.46 3.99
N ALA A 102 8.49 -15.49 3.75
CA ALA A 102 8.45 -14.23 4.47
C ALA A 102 7.23 -13.41 4.03
N ALA A 103 6.49 -12.92 5.01
CA ALA A 103 5.46 -11.90 4.85
C ALA A 103 5.91 -10.61 5.52
N TYR A 104 5.42 -9.50 5.00
CA TYR A 104 5.63 -8.16 5.53
C TYR A 104 4.32 -7.66 6.10
N GLU A 105 4.36 -6.98 7.23
CA GLU A 105 3.20 -6.44 7.93
C GLU A 105 3.55 -5.08 8.52
N LEU A 106 2.59 -4.15 8.55
CA LEU A 106 2.78 -2.86 9.19
C LEU A 106 2.95 -3.03 10.70
N THR A 107 3.89 -2.29 11.28
CA THR A 107 3.91 -2.08 12.73
C THR A 107 2.77 -1.14 13.13
N PRO A 108 2.49 -0.96 14.44
CA PRO A 108 1.57 0.08 14.88
C PRO A 108 1.95 1.48 14.37
N GLU A 109 3.25 1.78 14.29
CA GLU A 109 3.74 3.06 13.74
C GLU A 109 3.48 3.17 12.24
N GLY A 110 3.70 2.09 11.47
CA GLY A 110 3.35 2.09 10.05
C GLY A 110 1.84 2.17 9.79
N ALA A 111 1.02 1.55 10.63
CA ALA A 111 -0.44 1.65 10.55
C ALA A 111 -0.94 3.08 10.82
N ALA A 112 -0.23 3.85 11.65
CA ALA A 112 -0.54 5.26 11.92
C ALA A 112 -0.35 6.20 10.70
N LEU A 113 0.25 5.73 9.61
CA LEU A 113 0.35 6.47 8.35
C LEU A 113 -0.92 6.37 7.48
N ARG A 114 -1.89 5.53 7.85
CA ARG A 114 -3.13 5.36 7.10
C ARG A 114 -3.91 6.67 6.88
N PRO A 115 -4.09 7.56 7.88
CA PRO A 115 -4.73 8.86 7.65
C PRO A 115 -3.97 9.77 6.66
N VAL A 116 -2.64 9.64 6.58
CA VAL A 116 -1.82 10.35 5.58
C VAL A 116 -2.12 9.83 4.17
N LEU A 117 -2.24 8.51 4.01
CA LEU A 117 -2.66 7.91 2.74
C LEU A 117 -4.06 8.35 2.32
N GLU A 118 -5.00 8.43 3.25
CA GLU A 118 -6.35 8.92 2.97
C GLU A 118 -6.36 10.39 2.53
N ALA A 119 -5.61 11.25 3.24
CA ALA A 119 -5.47 12.66 2.89
C ALA A 119 -4.80 12.82 1.50
N LEU A 120 -3.75 12.05 1.22
CA LEU A 120 -3.07 12.05 -0.07
C LEU A 120 -3.97 11.52 -1.19
N SER A 121 -4.73 10.45 -0.95
CA SER A 121 -5.70 9.89 -1.90
C SER A 121 -6.80 10.89 -2.24
N ALA A 122 -7.33 11.57 -1.23
CA ALA A 122 -8.33 12.61 -1.40
C ALA A 122 -7.79 13.81 -2.19
N TRP A 123 -6.58 14.27 -1.86
CA TRP A 123 -5.93 15.35 -2.59
C TRP A 123 -5.61 14.96 -4.03
N GLY A 124 -5.23 13.70 -4.27
CA GLY A 124 -4.92 13.17 -5.60
C GLY A 124 -6.13 12.84 -6.46
N THR A 125 -7.33 12.73 -5.89
CA THR A 125 -8.55 12.35 -6.63
C THR A 125 -8.83 13.25 -7.84
N PRO A 126 -8.77 14.60 -7.75
CA PRO A 126 -8.99 15.48 -8.90
C PRO A 126 -7.93 15.34 -10.00
N LEU A 127 -6.77 14.72 -9.71
CA LEU A 127 -5.67 14.53 -10.66
C LEU A 127 -5.84 13.29 -11.55
N LEU A 128 -6.80 12.40 -11.25
CA LEU A 128 -6.99 11.16 -12.00
C LEU A 128 -7.42 11.40 -13.45
N GLY A 129 -8.21 12.45 -13.71
CA GLY A 129 -8.73 12.75 -15.05
C GLY A 129 -9.41 11.56 -15.72
N GLU A 130 -9.30 11.45 -17.04
CA GLU A 130 -9.70 10.26 -17.77
C GLU A 130 -8.66 9.13 -17.61
N ARG A 131 -9.14 7.93 -17.32
CA ARG A 131 -8.30 6.73 -17.22
C ARG A 131 -7.60 6.47 -18.56
N ARG A 132 -6.27 6.35 -18.53
CA ARG A 132 -5.45 6.01 -19.69
C ARG A 132 -5.44 4.50 -19.91
N ALA A 133 -5.19 4.07 -21.14
CA ALA A 133 -5.09 2.64 -21.49
C ALA A 133 -3.97 1.91 -20.72
N THR A 134 -2.92 2.63 -20.32
CA THR A 134 -1.79 2.09 -19.56
C THR A 134 -2.01 2.10 -18.05
N ASP A 135 -3.09 2.69 -17.57
CA ASP A 135 -3.34 2.77 -16.13
C ASP A 135 -3.74 1.39 -15.60
N ALA A 136 -2.85 0.85 -14.78
CA ALA A 136 -3.16 -0.30 -13.96
C ALA A 136 -4.30 0.06 -13.00
N VAL A 137 -5.23 -0.87 -12.84
CA VAL A 137 -6.32 -0.77 -11.87
C VAL A 137 -6.40 -2.08 -11.13
N ARG A 138 -6.57 -1.97 -9.81
CA ARG A 138 -6.86 -3.09 -8.91
C ARG A 138 -8.04 -2.69 -8.05
N ALA A 139 -9.02 -3.58 -7.91
CA ALA A 139 -10.24 -3.27 -7.18
C ALA A 139 -9.98 -2.95 -5.70
N HIS A 140 -9.00 -3.61 -5.06
CA HIS A 140 -8.65 -3.33 -3.66
C HIS A 140 -8.04 -1.95 -3.45
N TRP A 141 -7.53 -1.27 -4.49
CA TRP A 141 -7.07 0.12 -4.36
C TRP A 141 -8.21 1.09 -4.03
N PHE A 142 -9.46 0.71 -4.27
CA PHE A 142 -10.62 1.49 -3.87
C PHE A 142 -10.98 1.36 -2.39
N ALA A 143 -10.31 0.48 -1.62
CA ALA A 143 -10.64 0.26 -0.21
C ALA A 143 -10.50 1.52 0.66
N LEU A 144 -9.45 2.35 0.44
CA LEU A 144 -9.30 3.63 1.15
C LEU A 144 -10.42 4.64 0.82
N PRO A 145 -10.65 5.02 -0.46
CA PRO A 145 -11.69 5.99 -0.78
C PRO A 145 -13.11 5.46 -0.52
N LEU A 146 -13.38 4.16 -0.72
CA LEU A 146 -14.67 3.57 -0.35
C LEU A 146 -14.85 3.50 1.16
N GLY A 147 -13.80 3.19 1.93
CA GLY A 147 -13.85 3.24 3.39
C GLY A 147 -14.22 4.63 3.88
N ARG A 148 -13.62 5.68 3.30
CA ARG A 148 -14.01 7.08 3.60
C ARG A 148 -15.46 7.37 3.24
N ALA A 149 -15.96 6.86 2.12
CA ALA A 149 -17.35 7.05 1.73
C ALA A 149 -18.31 6.32 2.68
N ILE A 150 -17.97 5.11 3.12
CA ILE A 150 -18.72 4.30 4.09
C ILE A 150 -18.76 4.99 5.46
N ALA A 151 -17.62 5.51 5.94
CA ALA A 151 -17.55 6.23 7.21
C ALA A 151 -18.33 7.57 7.23
N ARG A 152 -18.82 8.05 6.07
CA ARG A 152 -19.79 9.15 6.02
C ARG A 152 -21.22 8.70 6.29
N ARG A 153 -21.48 7.40 6.29
CA ARG A 153 -22.80 6.77 6.46
C ARG A 153 -22.99 6.12 7.81
N ILE A 154 -21.96 5.44 8.30
CA ILE A 154 -21.99 4.74 9.56
C ILE A 154 -21.05 5.42 10.55
N GLU A 155 -21.39 5.36 11.84
CA GLU A 155 -20.50 5.77 12.92
C GLU A 155 -19.59 4.65 13.38
N ALA A 156 -20.12 3.43 13.43
CA ALA A 156 -19.37 2.22 13.69
C ALA A 156 -20.00 1.06 12.91
N GLY A 157 -19.19 0.05 12.58
CA GLY A 157 -19.65 -1.19 11.95
C GLY A 157 -18.68 -1.73 10.90
N THR A 158 -18.99 -2.93 10.44
CA THR A 158 -18.21 -3.69 9.47
C THR A 158 -19.01 -3.90 8.19
N VAL A 159 -18.47 -3.44 7.07
CA VAL A 159 -19.10 -3.56 5.75
C VAL A 159 -18.22 -4.41 4.84
N THR A 160 -18.73 -5.55 4.39
CA THR A 160 -18.07 -6.35 3.34
C THR A 160 -18.36 -5.71 1.99
N VAL A 161 -17.32 -5.40 1.22
CA VAL A 161 -17.40 -4.80 -0.12
C VAL A 161 -16.93 -5.81 -1.17
N THR A 162 -17.77 -6.03 -2.17
CA THR A 162 -17.46 -6.87 -3.33
C THR A 162 -17.42 -6.01 -4.59
N ILE A 163 -16.32 -6.10 -5.34
CA ILE A 163 -16.16 -5.45 -6.65
C ILE A 163 -15.68 -6.49 -7.66
N GLY A 164 -16.60 -6.97 -8.52
CA GLY A 164 -16.34 -8.14 -9.36
C GLY A 164 -16.00 -9.36 -8.51
N GLU A 165 -14.80 -9.93 -8.69
CA GLU A 165 -14.30 -11.07 -7.91
C GLU A 165 -13.52 -10.65 -6.66
N THR A 166 -13.19 -9.36 -6.52
CA THR A 166 -12.43 -8.86 -5.36
C THR A 166 -13.36 -8.62 -4.19
N VAL A 167 -13.03 -9.18 -3.04
CA VAL A 167 -13.75 -8.97 -1.78
C VAL A 167 -12.78 -8.44 -0.73
N PHE A 168 -13.19 -7.39 -0.04
CA PHE A 168 -12.52 -6.86 1.14
C PHE A 168 -13.60 -6.37 2.11
N HIS A 169 -13.23 -6.06 3.35
CA HIS A 169 -14.15 -5.42 4.28
C HIS A 169 -13.54 -4.17 4.88
N VAL A 170 -14.42 -3.22 5.22
CA VAL A 170 -14.11 -1.98 5.91
C VAL A 170 -14.66 -2.06 7.32
N VAL A 171 -13.85 -1.70 8.30
CA VAL A 171 -14.27 -1.51 9.69
C VAL A 171 -14.22 -0.02 9.97
N VAL A 172 -15.31 0.51 10.53
CA VAL A 172 -15.38 1.87 11.04
C VAL A 172 -15.62 1.77 12.55
N ASP A 173 -14.83 2.48 13.33
CA ASP A 173 -14.93 2.54 14.79
C ASP A 173 -14.41 3.90 15.31
N ASP A 174 -14.27 4.02 16.63
CA ASP A 174 -13.77 5.22 17.32
C ASP A 174 -12.29 5.51 17.03
N THR A 175 -11.53 4.51 16.57
CA THR A 175 -10.12 4.66 16.16
C THR A 175 -9.98 5.12 14.71
N GLY A 176 -11.05 5.01 13.93
CA GLY A 176 -11.17 5.55 12.59
C GLY A 176 -11.67 4.51 11.59
N ILE A 177 -10.97 4.41 10.46
CA ILE A 177 -11.32 3.50 9.38
C ILE A 177 -10.21 2.46 9.27
N ALA A 178 -10.55 1.21 8.99
CA ALA A 178 -9.61 0.16 8.64
C ALA A 178 -10.18 -0.66 7.47
N HIS A 179 -9.33 -1.39 6.76
CA HIS A 179 -9.79 -2.39 5.80
C HIS A 179 -8.90 -3.62 5.85
N ARG A 180 -9.44 -4.74 5.36
CA ARG A 180 -8.81 -6.06 5.35
C ARG A 180 -9.22 -6.80 4.10
N ASP A 181 -8.33 -7.63 3.57
CA ASP A 181 -8.66 -8.51 2.44
C ASP A 181 -9.67 -9.59 2.84
N GLY A 182 -10.54 -9.97 1.91
CA GLY A 182 -11.57 -10.99 2.12
C GLY A 182 -12.84 -10.48 2.81
N PRO A 183 -13.89 -11.32 2.88
CA PRO A 183 -15.13 -10.98 3.55
C PRO A 183 -14.92 -10.84 5.06
N ALA A 184 -15.69 -9.96 5.70
CA ALA A 184 -15.76 -9.96 7.15
C ALA A 184 -16.42 -11.27 7.64
N PRO A 185 -15.96 -11.85 8.77
CA PRO A 185 -16.60 -13.03 9.34
C PRO A 185 -18.05 -12.80 9.76
N ASP A 186 -18.37 -11.60 10.23
CA ASP A 186 -19.70 -11.18 10.69
C ASP A 186 -19.94 -9.73 10.25
N PRO A 187 -20.37 -9.49 8.99
CA PRO A 187 -20.61 -8.14 8.50
C PRO A 187 -21.98 -7.60 8.95
N ASP A 188 -22.01 -6.34 9.37
CA ASP A 188 -23.26 -5.60 9.58
C ASP A 188 -23.97 -5.31 8.24
N MET A 189 -23.21 -5.23 7.15
CA MET A 189 -23.72 -4.96 5.81
C MET A 189 -22.84 -5.58 4.72
N GLU A 190 -23.48 -6.02 3.63
CA GLU A 190 -22.80 -6.39 2.38
C GLU A 190 -23.08 -5.37 1.27
N LEU A 191 -22.01 -4.85 0.67
CA LEU A 191 -22.04 -3.89 -0.43
C LEU A 191 -21.47 -4.54 -1.69
N ARG A 192 -22.27 -4.65 -2.75
CA ARG A 192 -21.82 -5.17 -4.06
C ARG A 192 -21.83 -4.05 -5.08
N LEU A 193 -20.68 -3.81 -5.71
CA LEU A 193 -20.49 -2.76 -6.71
C LEU A 193 -19.86 -3.34 -7.98
N ASP A 194 -20.19 -2.79 -9.14
CA ASP A 194 -19.34 -2.97 -10.30
C ASP A 194 -18.16 -1.98 -10.27
N MET A 195 -17.17 -2.19 -11.15
CA MET A 195 -15.97 -1.35 -11.21
C MET A 195 -16.28 0.11 -11.53
N ALA A 196 -17.29 0.38 -12.37
CA ALA A 196 -17.65 1.74 -12.78
C ALA A 196 -18.26 2.51 -11.60
N THR A 197 -19.15 1.88 -10.87
CA THR A 197 -19.82 2.43 -9.68
C THR A 197 -18.81 2.61 -8.54
N ALA A 198 -17.94 1.64 -8.29
CA ALA A 198 -16.86 1.77 -7.30
C ALA A 198 -15.94 2.95 -7.63
N THR A 199 -15.55 3.11 -8.90
CA THR A 199 -14.75 4.26 -9.35
C THR A 199 -15.50 5.58 -9.15
N ALA A 200 -16.79 5.63 -9.50
CA ALA A 200 -17.59 6.85 -9.37
C ALA A 200 -17.73 7.29 -7.91
N VAL A 201 -17.95 6.35 -7.01
CA VAL A 201 -17.99 6.61 -5.56
C VAL A 201 -16.61 7.02 -5.04
N ALA A 202 -15.57 6.26 -5.39
CA ALA A 202 -14.21 6.52 -4.92
C ALA A 202 -13.67 7.88 -5.36
N THR A 203 -14.11 8.37 -6.53
CA THR A 203 -13.74 9.70 -7.06
C THR A 203 -14.68 10.81 -6.61
N GLY A 204 -15.76 10.49 -5.89
CA GLY A 204 -16.75 11.46 -5.42
C GLY A 204 -17.69 12.00 -6.50
N THR A 205 -17.71 11.40 -7.69
CA THR A 205 -18.65 11.78 -8.77
C THR A 205 -20.07 11.27 -8.52
N ARG A 206 -20.23 10.21 -7.71
CA ARG A 206 -21.52 9.77 -7.16
C ARG A 206 -21.38 9.52 -5.66
N SER A 207 -22.45 9.77 -4.89
CA SER A 207 -22.46 9.40 -3.47
C SER A 207 -22.90 7.95 -3.30
N LEU A 208 -22.54 7.33 -2.16
CA LEU A 208 -23.02 5.98 -1.81
C LEU A 208 -24.54 5.89 -1.64
N ALA A 209 -25.27 7.00 -1.45
CA ALA A 209 -26.74 6.99 -1.27
C ALA A 209 -27.40 6.88 -2.61
N ASP A 210 -26.85 7.59 -3.59
CA ASP A 210 -27.43 7.61 -4.93
C ASP A 210 -27.23 6.27 -5.64
N VAL A 211 -26.17 5.53 -5.27
CA VAL A 211 -25.87 4.22 -5.85
C VAL A 211 -26.48 3.06 -5.07
N VAL A 212 -26.74 3.23 -3.77
CA VAL A 212 -27.37 2.22 -2.92
C VAL A 212 -28.44 2.88 -2.02
N PRO A 213 -29.58 3.28 -2.60
CA PRO A 213 -30.60 4.05 -1.89
C PRO A 213 -31.36 3.22 -0.85
N ASP A 214 -31.59 1.93 -1.12
CA ASP A 214 -32.38 1.02 -0.28
C ASP A 214 -31.50 0.17 0.65
N ALA A 215 -30.26 0.57 0.90
CA ALA A 215 -29.41 -0.12 1.87
C ALA A 215 -29.84 0.21 3.30
N ASP A 216 -30.04 -0.84 4.10
CA ASP A 216 -30.18 -0.75 5.55
C ASP A 216 -28.81 -0.45 6.17
N TRP A 217 -28.37 0.80 6.05
CA TRP A 217 -27.13 1.26 6.67
C TRP A 217 -27.25 1.15 8.21
N PRO A 218 -26.21 0.64 8.90
CA PRO A 218 -26.12 0.72 10.35
C PRO A 218 -26.43 2.14 10.82
N ALA A 219 -27.37 2.26 11.77
CA ALA A 219 -27.86 3.55 12.21
C ALA A 219 -26.72 4.41 12.75
N ARG A 220 -26.73 5.69 12.39
CA ARG A 220 -25.85 6.70 12.96
C ARG A 220 -26.49 7.20 14.26
N GLU A 221 -26.01 6.78 15.42
CA GLU A 221 -26.56 7.25 16.69
C GLU A 221 -26.14 8.71 16.90
N SER A 222 -27.11 9.63 16.97
CA SER A 222 -26.78 11.04 17.20
C SER A 222 -25.88 11.18 18.43
N PRO A 223 -24.74 11.91 18.35
CA PRO A 223 -23.85 12.04 19.49
C PRO A 223 -24.66 12.62 20.66
N THR A 224 -24.76 11.85 21.75
CA THR A 224 -25.39 12.31 22.98
C THR A 224 -24.67 13.59 23.37
N PRO A 225 -25.35 14.75 23.46
CA PRO A 225 -24.68 15.99 23.79
C PRO A 225 -24.03 15.82 25.16
N ALA A 226 -22.71 15.96 25.20
CA ALA A 226 -21.95 15.92 26.44
C ALA A 226 -22.59 16.90 27.43
N ALA A 227 -23.04 16.37 28.57
CA ALA A 227 -23.57 17.18 29.66
C ALA A 227 -22.48 18.19 30.06
N ARG A 228 -22.83 19.48 30.01
CA ARG A 228 -21.99 20.60 30.41
C ARG A 228 -21.73 20.60 31.92
#